data_AF-A0A9P6XQP5-F1
#
_entry.id   AF-A0A9P6XQP5-F1
#
_cell.length_a   1.000
_cell.length_b   1.000
_cell.length_c   1.000
_cell.angle_alpha   90.00
_cell.angle_beta   90.00
_cell.angle_gamma   90.00
#
_symmetry.space_group_name_H-M   'P 1'
#
loop_
_entity.id
_entity.type
_entity.pdbx_description
1 polymer ?
#
loop_
_entity_poly.entity_id
_entity_poly.type
_entity_poly.pdbx_seq_one_letter_code
_entity_poly.pdbx_strand_id
1 'polypeptide(L)'
;MQLLRIPYHLTGGTMFLERQEVKDTLAWLRLLVNPDDDTAFMRAVQSPKRDVGAGTLAKLAELAQEKDMPMAQAAEAIGALQQLPPHPAGHLR
;
A
#
# COMPACT_ATOMS: atom_id res chain seq x y z
N MET A 1 -29.55 5.77 -26.61
CA MET A 1 -28.18 6.00 -27.12
C MET A 1 -27.32 4.73 -27.07
N GLN A 2 -27.15 4.05 -25.93
CA GLN A 2 -26.45 2.74 -25.88
C GLN A 2 -27.07 1.65 -26.76
N LEU A 3 -28.41 1.58 -26.79
CA LEU A 3 -29.15 0.61 -27.62
C LEU A 3 -28.96 0.81 -29.14
N LEU A 4 -28.47 1.98 -29.58
CA LEU A 4 -28.32 2.34 -30.99
C LEU A 4 -26.88 2.17 -31.53
N ARG A 5 -25.94 1.66 -30.71
CA ARG A 5 -24.51 1.50 -31.07
C ARG A 5 -23.83 2.78 -31.61
N ILE A 6 -24.37 3.97 -31.28
CA ILE A 6 -23.72 5.24 -31.63
C ILE A 6 -22.60 5.47 -30.61
N PRO A 7 -21.33 5.66 -31.04
CA PRO A 7 -20.24 5.96 -30.12
C PRO A 7 -20.49 7.32 -29.46
N TYR A 8 -20.45 7.35 -28.13
CA TYR A 8 -20.63 8.57 -27.34
C TYR A 8 -19.63 8.59 -26.17
N HIS A 9 -19.20 9.79 -25.79
CA HIS A 9 -18.36 9.98 -24.61
C HIS A 9 -19.24 10.30 -23.41
N LEU A 10 -19.14 9.48 -22.37
CA LEU A 10 -19.83 9.73 -21.10
C LEU A 10 -18.93 10.58 -20.20
N THR A 11 -19.14 11.88 -20.21
CA THR A 11 -18.49 12.82 -19.29
C THR A 11 -19.21 12.72 -17.93
N GLY A 12 -18.70 11.88 -17.03
CA GLY A 12 -19.31 11.67 -15.69
C GLY A 12 -19.19 10.26 -15.09
N GLY A 13 -18.46 9.34 -15.74
CA GLY A 13 -18.08 8.06 -15.13
C GLY A 13 -16.97 8.23 -14.07
N THR A 14 -16.42 7.12 -13.59
CA THR A 14 -15.27 7.14 -12.66
C THR A 14 -14.10 7.90 -13.28
N MET A 15 -13.58 8.90 -12.57
CA MET A 15 -12.42 9.64 -13.06
C MET A 15 -11.21 8.71 -13.11
N PHE A 16 -10.32 8.92 -14.08
CA PHE A 16 -9.14 8.06 -14.26
C PHE A 16 -8.33 7.89 -12.96
N LEU A 17 -8.16 8.97 -12.19
CA LEU A 17 -7.43 8.97 -10.91
C LEU A 17 -8.18 8.27 -9.76
N GLU A 18 -9.47 7.97 -9.93
CA GLU A 18 -10.25 7.27 -8.91
C GLU A 18 -10.08 5.77 -8.96
N ARG A 19 -9.61 5.25 -10.11
CA ARG A 19 -9.36 3.83 -10.34
C ARG A 19 -8.35 3.29 -9.33
N GLN A 20 -8.59 2.08 -8.84
CA GLN A 20 -7.79 1.49 -7.77
C GLN A 20 -6.35 1.27 -8.22
N GLU A 21 -6.14 0.75 -9.42
CA GLU A 21 -4.83 0.51 -10.00
C GLU A 21 -4.00 1.79 -10.15
N VAL A 22 -4.67 2.91 -10.46
CA VAL A 22 -4.02 4.21 -10.60
C VAL A 22 -3.60 4.73 -9.23
N LYS A 23 -4.48 4.66 -8.22
CA LYS A 23 -4.17 5.06 -6.85
C LYS A 23 -3.05 4.23 -6.23
N ASP A 24 -3.00 2.94 -6.52
CA ASP A 24 -2.00 2.03 -5.97
C ASP A 24 -0.63 2.29 -6.62
N THR A 25 -0.60 2.54 -7.93
CA THR A 25 0.62 2.98 -8.64
C THR A 25 1.10 4.34 -8.13
N LEU A 26 0.18 5.29 -7.93
CA LEU A 26 0.50 6.62 -7.38
C LEU A 26 1.06 6.53 -5.96
N ALA A 27 0.63 5.55 -5.15
CA ALA A 27 1.20 5.34 -3.82
C ALA A 27 2.70 4.99 -3.90
N TRP A 28 3.09 4.10 -4.82
CA TRP A 28 4.50 3.79 -5.07
C TRP A 28 5.29 5.01 -5.54
N LEU A 29 4.75 5.78 -6.48
CA LEU A 29 5.40 6.98 -6.98
C LEU A 29 5.56 8.05 -5.88
N ARG A 30 4.56 8.19 -5.00
CA ARG A 30 4.63 9.10 -3.84
C ARG A 30 5.75 8.71 -2.89
N LEU A 31 5.91 7.43 -2.59
CA LEU A 31 7.00 6.96 -1.72
C LEU A 31 8.39 7.21 -2.31
N LEU A 32 8.55 7.14 -3.62
CA LEU A 32 9.83 7.43 -4.27
C LEU A 32 10.24 8.91 -4.11
N VAL A 33 9.26 9.82 -4.10
CA VAL A 33 9.50 11.26 -3.95
C VAL A 33 9.54 11.67 -2.48
N ASN A 34 8.67 11.08 -1.67
CA ASN A 34 8.53 11.33 -0.25
C ASN A 34 8.45 10.00 0.52
N PRO A 35 9.59 9.45 0.96
CA PRO A 35 9.64 8.22 1.76
C PRO A 35 8.94 8.37 3.12
N ASP A 36 8.70 9.59 3.58
CA ASP A 36 8.13 9.89 4.90
C ASP A 36 6.59 9.81 4.91
N ASP A 37 5.96 9.47 3.79
CA ASP A 37 4.51 9.37 3.63
C ASP A 37 3.96 8.00 4.06
N ASP A 38 3.66 7.86 5.35
CA ASP A 38 3.07 6.65 5.93
C ASP A 38 1.75 6.23 5.27
N THR A 39 0.95 7.19 4.77
CA THR A 39 -0.33 6.88 4.12
C THR A 39 -0.13 6.23 2.75
N ALA A 40 0.85 6.72 2.00
CA ALA A 40 1.28 6.10 0.76
C ALA A 40 1.91 4.73 1.03
N PHE A 41 2.71 4.60 2.10
CA PHE A 41 3.32 3.33 2.51
C PHE A 41 2.28 2.24 2.78
N MET A 42 1.30 2.54 3.63
CA MET A 42 0.23 1.61 4.00
C MET A 42 -0.56 1.14 2.79
N ARG A 43 -0.82 2.03 1.82
CA ARG A 43 -1.52 1.68 0.58
C ARG A 43 -0.64 0.84 -0.34
N ALA A 44 0.59 1.27 -0.56
CA ALA A 44 1.53 0.65 -1.48
C ALA A 44 1.87 -0.80 -1.08
N VAL A 45 2.07 -1.06 0.21
CA VAL A 45 2.42 -2.40 0.72
C VAL A 45 1.26 -3.39 0.63
N GLN A 46 0.02 -2.92 0.74
CA GLN A 46 -1.17 -3.78 0.70
C GLN A 46 -1.59 -4.20 -0.71
N SER A 47 -1.16 -3.47 -1.76
CA SER A 47 -1.56 -3.71 -3.15
C SER A 47 -0.36 -3.73 -4.11
N PRO A 48 -0.08 -4.87 -4.80
CA PRO A 48 -0.71 -6.19 -4.65
C PRO A 48 -0.43 -6.81 -3.26
N LYS A 49 -1.24 -7.80 -2.85
CA LYS A 49 -1.03 -8.49 -1.55
C LYS A 49 0.34 -9.16 -1.50
N ARG A 50 1.11 -8.86 -0.44
CA ARG A 50 2.48 -9.37 -0.21
C ARG A 50 2.62 -10.24 1.04
N ASP A 51 1.51 -10.82 1.50
CA ASP A 51 1.45 -11.58 2.76
C ASP A 51 1.94 -10.81 4.01
N VAL A 52 1.93 -9.47 3.93
CA VAL A 52 2.12 -8.59 5.08
C VAL A 52 0.77 -8.43 5.78
N GLY A 53 0.62 -9.10 6.92
CA GLY A 53 -0.61 -9.06 7.71
C GLY A 53 -0.82 -7.74 8.44
N ALA A 54 -2.06 -7.47 8.84
CA ALA A 54 -2.42 -6.29 9.62
C ALA A 54 -1.64 -6.20 10.95
N GLY A 55 -1.34 -7.34 11.58
CA GLY A 55 -0.53 -7.38 12.80
C GLY A 55 0.93 -6.95 12.57
N THR A 56 1.52 -7.35 11.45
CA THR A 56 2.88 -6.92 11.05
C THR A 56 2.92 -5.43 10.79
N LEU A 57 1.92 -4.88 10.09
CA LEU A 57 1.81 -3.44 9.84
C LEU A 57 1.59 -2.64 11.13
N ALA A 58 0.76 -3.13 12.04
CA ALA A 58 0.54 -2.48 13.34
C ALA A 58 1.83 -2.42 14.17
N LYS A 59 2.58 -3.53 14.23
CA LYS A 59 3.86 -3.56 14.95
C LYS A 59 4.92 -2.67 14.29
N LEU A 60 4.93 -2.60 12.96
CA LEU A 60 5.78 -1.66 12.22
C LEU A 60 5.41 -0.21 12.53
N ALA A 61 4.11 0.10 12.64
CA ALA A 61 3.62 1.41 13.04
C ALA A 61 4.10 1.80 14.44
N GLU A 62 3.98 0.88 15.41
CA GLU A 62 4.48 1.10 16.77
C GLU A 62 5.98 1.37 16.77
N LEU A 63 6.76 0.58 16.03
CA LEU A 63 8.21 0.76 15.92
C LEU A 63 8.59 2.11 15.31
N ALA A 64 7.88 2.52 14.25
CA ALA A 64 8.06 3.81 13.60
C ALA A 64 7.81 4.96 14.58
N GLN A 65 6.73 4.87 15.37
CA GLN A 65 6.39 5.85 16.40
C GLN A 65 7.39 5.87 17.56
N GLU A 66 7.81 4.71 18.07
CA GLU A 66 8.76 4.59 19.18
C GLU A 66 10.13 5.21 18.85
N LYS A 67 10.53 5.15 17.58
CA LYS A 67 11.83 5.65 17.11
C LYS A 67 11.74 6.97 16.37
N ASP A 68 10.57 7.60 16.35
CA ASP A 68 10.29 8.86 15.67
C ASP A 68 10.82 8.88 14.22
N MET A 69 10.51 7.81 13.48
CA MET A 69 10.93 7.63 12.10
C MET A 69 9.77 7.19 11.20
N PRO A 70 9.82 7.44 9.89
CA PRO A 70 8.81 6.97 8.96
C PRO A 70 8.69 5.45 8.88
N MET A 71 7.50 4.95 8.54
CA MET A 71 7.27 3.51 8.38
C MET A 71 8.19 2.86 7.33
N ALA A 72 8.49 3.57 6.24
CA ALA A 72 9.39 3.06 5.20
C ALA A 72 10.80 2.80 5.75
N GLN A 73 11.33 3.72 6.56
CA GLN A 73 12.65 3.58 7.20
C GLN A 73 12.62 2.50 8.29
N ALA A 74 11.53 2.43 9.06
CA ALA A 74 11.34 1.38 10.05
C ALA A 74 11.33 -0.03 9.40
N ALA A 75 10.82 -0.16 8.18
CA ALA A 75 10.81 -1.42 7.43
C ALA A 75 12.20 -1.84 6.93
N GLU A 76 13.09 -0.88 6.63
CA GLU A 76 14.48 -1.16 6.22
C GLU A 76 15.39 -1.50 7.40
N ALA A 77 15.04 -1.05 8.61
CA ALA A 77 15.84 -1.30 9.80
C ALA A 77 15.95 -2.81 10.10
N ILE A 78 17.19 -3.34 10.13
CA ILE A 78 17.49 -4.75 10.43
C ILE A 78 16.85 -5.22 11.75
N GLY A 79 16.72 -4.32 12.73
CA GLY A 79 16.08 -4.60 14.01
C GLY A 79 14.56 -4.81 13.94
N ALA A 80 13.88 -4.41 12.86
CA ALA A 80 12.45 -4.63 12.69
C ALA A 80 12.12 -6.13 12.61
N LEU A 81 12.97 -6.92 11.95
CA LEU A 81 12.77 -8.37 11.82
C LEU A 81 12.73 -9.12 13.15
N GLN A 82 13.40 -8.61 14.19
CA GLN A 82 13.41 -9.23 15.53
C GLN A 82 12.12 -8.93 16.32
N GLN A 83 11.44 -7.84 15.98
CA GLN A 83 10.24 -7.39 16.71
C GLN A 83 8.94 -7.80 16.02
N LEU A 84 9.02 -8.20 14.76
CA LEU A 84 7.86 -8.66 13.99
C LEU A 84 7.53 -10.12 14.34
N PRO A 85 6.23 -10.49 14.37
CA PRO A 85 5.83 -11.87 14.58
C PRO A 85 6.35 -12.75 13.44
N PRO A 86 6.79 -13.99 13.72
CA PRO A 86 7.24 -14.90 12.68
C PRO A 86 6.10 -15.14 11.68
N HIS A 87 6.45 -15.11 10.39
CA HIS A 87 5.48 -15.48 9.35
C HIS A 87 5.00 -16.91 9.62
N PRO A 88 3.69 -17.17 9.75
CA PRO A 88 3.20 -18.52 9.97
C PRO A 88 3.51 -19.34 8.72
N ALA A 89 4.54 -20.18 8.80
CA ALA A 89 4.99 -21.09 7.74
C ALA A 89 4.03 -22.28 7.55
N GLY A 90 2.73 -21.99 7.45
CA GLY A 90 1.65 -22.96 7.65
C GLY A 90 0.61 -22.98 6.54
N HIS A 91 1.02 -23.04 5.27
CA HIS A 91 0.12 -23.52 4.21
C HIS A 91 0.77 -24.01 2.91
N LEU A 92 2.06 -24.34 2.88
CA LEU A 92 2.65 -25.04 1.73
C LEU A 92 2.18 -26.52 1.75
N ARG A 93 0.95 -26.75 1.30
CA ARG A 93 0.45 -28.02 0.78
C ARG A 93 0.17 -27.87 -0.70
#